data_AF-A0A6B1GXA1-F1
#
_entry.id   AF-A0A6B1GXA1-F1
#
_cell.length_a   1.000
_cell.length_b   1.000
_cell.length_c   1.000
_cell.angle_alpha   90.00
_cell.angle_beta   90.00
_cell.angle_gamma   90.00
#
_symmetry.space_group_name_H-M   'P 1'
#
loop_
_entity.id
_entity.type
_entity.pdbx_description
1 polymer ?
#
loop_
_entity_poly.entity_id
_entity_poly.type
_entity_poly.pdbx_seq_one_letter_code
_entity_poly.pdbx_strand_id
1 'polypeptide(L)'
;MPPRFDDDGRTLRLSVADLLEHSAARHLGFANRGGFERLWVGQAIHSRYQEQAMEREPSYRREVELSFEFEHRGWKITLTGRADGIYRDADGRLAIEEIKS
;
A
#
# COMPACT_ATOMS: atom_id res chain seq x y z
N MET A 1 -10.88 3.11 1.30
CA MET A 1 -12.13 3.49 0.59
C MET A 1 -12.93 2.22 0.43
N PRO A 2 -14.23 2.18 0.76
CA PRO A 2 -15.00 0.95 0.62
C PRO A 2 -15.07 0.50 -0.85
N PRO A 3 -15.19 -0.81 -1.12
CA PRO A 3 -15.39 -1.32 -2.47
C PRO A 3 -16.61 -0.67 -3.14
N ARG A 4 -16.48 -0.34 -4.42
CA ARG A 4 -17.57 0.19 -5.26
C ARG A 4 -17.96 -0.86 -6.27
N PHE A 5 -19.24 -1.22 -6.29
CA PHE A 5 -19.81 -2.26 -7.12
C PHE A 5 -20.87 -1.66 -8.04
N ASP A 6 -20.80 -2.01 -9.32
CA ASP A 6 -21.79 -1.65 -10.34
C ASP A 6 -22.12 -2.92 -11.13
N ASP A 7 -23.31 -3.47 -10.87
CA ASP A 7 -23.76 -4.75 -11.42
C ASP A 7 -24.15 -4.64 -12.88
N ASP A 8 -24.83 -3.56 -13.23
CA ASP A 8 -25.29 -3.29 -14.60
C ASP A 8 -24.10 -3.14 -15.55
N GLY A 9 -23.09 -2.38 -15.13
CA GLY A 9 -21.84 -2.18 -15.88
C GLY A 9 -20.81 -3.29 -15.69
N ARG A 10 -21.05 -4.25 -14.79
CA ARG A 10 -20.09 -5.29 -14.35
C ARG A 10 -18.73 -4.71 -13.98
N THR A 11 -18.72 -3.63 -13.21
CA THR A 11 -17.49 -2.99 -12.74
C THR A 11 -17.33 -3.10 -11.22
N LEU A 12 -16.09 -3.34 -10.79
CA LEU A 12 -15.73 -3.43 -9.38
C LEU A 12 -14.47 -2.61 -9.15
N ARG A 13 -14.51 -1.68 -8.19
CA ARG A 13 -13.31 -0.98 -7.71
C ARG A 13 -13.10 -1.29 -6.24
N LEU A 14 -11.92 -1.77 -5.88
CA LEU A 14 -11.56 -2.12 -4.51
C LEU A 14 -10.09 -1.85 -4.26
N SER A 15 -9.72 -1.71 -2.98
CA SER A 15 -8.33 -1.67 -2.57
C SER A 15 -7.80 -3.05 -2.23
N VAL A 16 -6.48 -3.24 -2.30
CA VAL A 16 -5.80 -4.47 -1.83
C VAL A 16 -6.13 -4.77 -0.36
N ALA A 17 -6.40 -3.73 0.44
CA ALA A 17 -6.76 -3.88 1.85
C ALA A 17 -8.15 -4.51 2.02
N ASP A 18 -9.09 -4.28 1.09
CA ASP A 18 -10.44 -4.85 1.14
C ASP A 18 -10.42 -6.38 0.89
N LEU A 19 -9.32 -6.92 0.36
CA LEU A 19 -9.12 -8.34 0.11
C LEU A 19 -8.49 -9.09 1.29
N LEU A 20 -8.02 -8.39 2.31
CA LEU A 20 -7.36 -9.01 3.46
C LEU A 20 -8.39 -9.63 4.39
N GLU A 21 -8.19 -10.89 4.79
CA GLU A 21 -8.98 -11.50 5.86
C GLU A 21 -8.86 -10.67 7.16
N HIS A 22 -9.91 -10.68 7.99
CA HIS A 22 -9.95 -9.96 9.28
C HIS A 22 -8.77 -10.28 10.22
N SER A 23 -8.13 -11.45 10.04
CA SER A 23 -6.92 -11.89 10.74
C SER A 23 -5.64 -11.22 10.21
N ALA A 24 -5.52 -11.05 8.89
CA ALA A 24 -4.41 -10.37 8.23
C ALA A 24 -4.49 -8.84 8.39
N ALA A 25 -5.70 -8.28 8.36
CA ALA A 25 -5.95 -6.86 8.62
C ALA A 25 -5.47 -6.41 10.03
N ARG A 26 -5.42 -7.32 11.01
CA ARG A 26 -4.87 -7.05 12.36
C ARG A 26 -3.34 -7.07 12.44
N HIS A 27 -2.66 -7.70 11.48
CA HIS A 27 -1.20 -7.74 11.39
C HIS A 27 -0.66 -6.64 10.47
N LEU A 28 -1.47 -6.20 9.50
CA LEU A 28 -1.17 -5.10 8.58
C LEU A 28 -1.68 -3.75 9.09
N GLY A 29 -2.71 -3.76 9.94
CA GLY A 29 -3.26 -2.59 10.60
C GLY A 29 -2.65 -2.37 11.99
N PHE A 30 -2.18 -1.15 12.21
CA PHE A 30 -1.64 -0.58 13.46
C PHE A 30 -2.59 -0.65 14.69
N ALA A 31 -3.75 -1.31 14.59
CA ALA A 31 -4.85 -1.20 15.54
C ALA A 31 -4.69 -2.02 16.83
N ASN A 32 -3.71 -2.92 16.94
CA ASN A 32 -3.66 -3.87 18.06
C ASN A 32 -2.39 -3.87 18.93
N ARG A 33 -1.49 -2.88 18.82
CA ARG A 33 -0.32 -2.80 19.70
C ARG A 33 -0.13 -1.43 20.33
N GLY A 34 -1.12 -1.06 21.15
CA GLY A 34 -1.02 -0.19 22.33
C GLY A 34 -0.64 1.27 22.16
N GLY A 35 -1.61 2.15 22.48
CA GLY A 35 -1.40 3.55 22.86
C GLY A 35 -1.08 4.50 21.70
N PHE A 36 -1.63 5.72 21.78
CA PHE A 36 -1.35 6.83 20.87
C PHE A 36 0.14 7.11 20.70
N GLU A 37 0.96 6.83 21.72
CA GLU A 37 2.41 7.01 21.69
C GLU A 37 3.12 6.09 20.68
N ARG A 38 2.73 4.81 20.55
CA ARG A 38 3.36 3.91 19.55
C ARG A 38 2.91 4.21 18.14
N LEU A 39 1.68 4.70 17.95
CA LEU A 39 1.21 5.17 16.64
C LEU A 39 2.07 6.34 16.14
N TRP A 40 2.37 7.30 17.02
CA TRP A 40 3.25 8.43 16.71
C TRP A 40 4.70 8.01 16.48
N VAL A 41 5.23 7.11 17.31
CA VAL A 41 6.60 6.60 17.15
C VAL A 41 6.74 5.80 15.85
N GLY A 42 5.79 4.93 15.51
CA GLY A 42 5.80 4.17 14.26
C GLY A 42 5.77 5.08 13.03
N GLN A 43 4.90 6.10 13.03
CA GLN A 43 4.85 7.08 11.95
C GLN A 43 6.14 7.90 11.84
N ALA A 44 6.72 8.33 12.96
CA ALA A 44 7.97 9.08 12.96
C ALA A 44 9.17 8.24 12.46
N ILE A 45 9.20 6.94 12.77
CA ILE A 45 10.19 6.00 12.25
C ILE A 45 10.04 5.84 10.74
N HIS A 46 8.81 5.63 10.25
CA HIS A 46 8.53 5.54 8.81
C HIS A 46 8.99 6.80 8.07
N SER A 47 8.60 7.99 8.55
CA SER A 47 8.98 9.26 7.92
C SER A 47 10.50 9.42 7.84
N ARG A 48 11.22 9.15 8.93
CA ARG A 48 12.69 9.24 8.95
C ARG A 48 13.37 8.25 8.02
N TYR A 49 12.87 7.01 7.96
CA TYR A 49 13.41 6.03 7.02
C TYR A 49 13.20 6.48 5.57
N GLN A 50 11.98 6.91 5.23
CA GLN A 50 11.67 7.39 3.88
C GLN A 50 12.53 8.61 3.50
N GLU A 51 12.76 9.54 4.43
CA GLU A 51 13.66 10.69 4.21
C GLU A 51 15.10 10.25 3.91
N GLN A 52 15.65 9.33 4.72
CA GLN A 52 16.99 8.79 4.48
C GLN A 52 17.08 7.99 3.17
N ALA A 53 16.03 7.27 2.80
CA ALA A 53 15.96 6.54 1.55
C ALA A 53 15.96 7.50 0.35
N MET A 54 15.20 8.60 0.42
CA MET A 54 15.19 9.65 -0.61
C MET A 54 16.55 10.35 -0.78
N GLU A 55 17.32 10.51 0.29
CA GLU A 55 18.67 11.09 0.22
C GLU A 55 19.68 10.14 -0.45
N ARG A 56 19.53 8.83 -0.24
CA ARG A 56 20.45 7.81 -0.74
C ARG A 56 20.13 7.36 -2.16
N GLU A 57 18.85 7.29 -2.49
CA GLU A 57 18.35 6.77 -3.75
C GLU A 57 17.53 7.85 -4.48
N PRO A 58 18.12 8.54 -5.47
CA PRO A 58 17.46 9.62 -6.20
C PRO A 58 16.17 9.21 -6.92
N SER A 59 16.02 7.92 -7.27
CA SER A 59 14.82 7.41 -7.91
C SER A 59 13.70 7.05 -6.92
N TYR A 60 13.96 7.14 -5.61
CA TYR A 60 13.01 6.75 -4.58
C TYR A 60 11.80 7.67 -4.52
N ARG A 61 10.63 7.05 -4.50
CA ARG A 61 9.33 7.69 -4.37
C ARG A 61 8.60 7.04 -3.20
N ARG A 62 8.18 7.86 -2.23
CA ARG A 62 7.35 7.40 -1.11
C ARG A 62 5.85 7.47 -1.42
N GLU A 63 5.07 6.67 -0.69
CA GLU A 63 3.59 6.73 -0.68
C GLU A 63 2.99 6.65 -2.09
N VAL A 64 3.47 5.72 -2.90
CA VAL A 64 3.12 5.64 -4.33
C VAL A 64 1.78 4.93 -4.51
N GLU A 65 0.79 5.66 -5.02
CA GLU A 65 -0.50 5.08 -5.41
C GLU A 65 -0.32 4.16 -6.63
N LEU A 66 -0.89 2.96 -6.54
CA LEU A 66 -0.88 1.95 -7.57
C LEU A 66 -2.32 1.61 -7.97
N SER A 67 -2.54 1.44 -9.28
CA SER A 67 -3.82 1.02 -9.84
C SER A 67 -3.57 -0.04 -10.90
N PHE A 68 -4.26 -1.16 -10.80
CA PHE A 68 -4.19 -2.24 -11.76
C PHE A 68 -5.61 -2.63 -12.19
N GLU A 69 -5.81 -2.74 -13.50
CA GLU A 69 -7.10 -3.06 -14.10
C GLU A 69 -7.02 -4.42 -14.78
N PHE A 70 -7.97 -5.30 -14.50
CA PHE A 70 -8.03 -6.63 -15.08
C PHE A 70 -9.47 -7.14 -15.19
N GLU A 71 -9.67 -8.13 -16.05
CA GLU A 71 -10.95 -8.81 -16.18
C GLU A 71 -10.96 -10.11 -15.37
N HIS A 72 -12.06 -10.38 -14.68
CA HIS A 72 -12.27 -11.63 -13.97
C HIS A 72 -13.74 -12.03 -14.04
N ARG A 73 -14.04 -13.22 -14.58
CA ARG A 73 -15.41 -13.75 -14.68
C ARG A 73 -16.40 -12.77 -15.35
N GLY A 74 -15.94 -12.02 -16.34
CA GLY A 74 -16.76 -11.02 -17.05
C GLY A 74 -16.96 -9.70 -16.30
N TRP A 75 -16.23 -9.47 -15.20
CA TRP A 75 -16.17 -8.21 -14.47
C TRP A 75 -14.91 -7.45 -14.81
N LYS A 76 -15.04 -6.14 -15.01
CA LYS A 76 -13.93 -5.21 -15.10
C LYS A 76 -13.55 -4.75 -13.69
N ILE A 77 -12.38 -5.16 -13.21
CA ILE A 77 -11.93 -4.92 -11.84
C ILE A 77 -10.80 -3.88 -11.85
N THR A 78 -10.96 -2.81 -11.07
CA THR A 78 -9.88 -1.88 -10.72
C THR A 78 -9.42 -2.14 -9.29
N LEU A 79 -8.22 -2.70 -9.13
CA LEU A 79 -7.56 -2.91 -7.85
C LEU A 79 -6.61 -1.75 -7.55
N THR A 80 -6.79 -1.09 -6.43
CA THR A 80 -5.93 0.03 -6.00
C THR A 80 -5.12 -0.34 -4.77
N GLY A 81 -3.94 0.25 -4.63
CA GLY A 81 -3.09 0.08 -3.46
C GLY A 81 -2.15 1.25 -3.29
N ARG A 82 -1.35 1.22 -2.24
CA ARG A 82 -0.28 2.19 -2.01
C ARG A 82 0.94 1.43 -1.54
N ALA A 83 2.07 1.66 -2.18
CA ALA A 83 3.37 1.20 -1.70
C ALA A 83 4.01 2.28 -0.84
N ASP A 84 4.67 1.89 0.25
CA ASP A 84 5.39 2.84 1.11
C ASP A 84 6.60 3.45 0.38
N GLY A 85 7.24 2.66 -0.49
CA GLY A 85 8.40 3.08 -1.29
C GLY A 85 8.51 2.35 -2.62
N ILE A 86 8.97 3.05 -3.66
CA ILE A 86 9.35 2.47 -4.95
C ILE A 86 10.62 3.16 -5.46
N TYR A 87 11.59 2.40 -5.94
CA TYR A 87 12.84 2.91 -6.53
C TYR A 87 13.41 1.96 -7.57
N ARG A 88 14.47 2.38 -8.26
CA ARG A 88 15.30 1.51 -9.10
C ARG A 88 16.56 1.11 -8.34
N ASP A 89 16.81 -0.18 -8.23
CA ASP A 89 18.05 -0.67 -7.61
C ASP A 89 19.28 -0.44 -8.50
N ALA A 90 20.46 -0.84 -8.02
CA ALA A 90 21.73 -0.69 -8.75
C ALA A 90 21.75 -1.43 -10.10
N ASP A 91 20.93 -2.47 -10.27
CA ASP A 91 20.77 -3.23 -11.51
C ASP A 91 19.66 -2.64 -12.41
N GLY A 92 19.04 -1.54 -12.00
CA GLY A 92 17.96 -0.84 -12.71
C GLY A 92 16.58 -1.47 -12.55
N ARG A 93 16.42 -2.48 -11.69
CA ARG A 93 15.15 -3.19 -11.46
C ARG A 93 14.25 -2.37 -10.56
N LEU A 94 12.94 -2.48 -10.78
CA LEU A 94 11.96 -1.82 -9.93
C LEU A 94 11.84 -2.57 -8.60
N ALA A 95 12.24 -1.92 -7.51
CA ALA A 95 12.05 -2.39 -6.16
C ALA A 95 10.81 -1.72 -5.54
N ILE A 96 10.02 -2.49 -4.79
CA ILE A 96 8.84 -2.03 -4.06
C ILE A 96 9.05 -2.34 -2.58
N GLU A 97 8.90 -1.34 -1.72
CA GLU A 97 9.07 -1.45 -0.27
C GLU A 97 7.74 -1.31 0.45
N GLU A 98 7.59 -2.17 1.46
CA GLU A 98 6.57 -2.09 2.50
C GLU A 98 7.31 -2.00 3.84
N ILE A 99 7.19 -0.88 4.54
CA ILE A 99 7.91 -0.62 5.76
C ILE A 99 7.05 -1.13 6.93
N LYS A 100 7.67 -1.83 7.88
CA LYS A 100 7.01 -2.32 9.09
C LYS A 100 7.81 -1.86 10.32
N SER A 101 7.11 -1.34 11.31
CA SER A 101 7.63 -1.03 12.66
C SER A 101 7.36 -2.16 13.65
#